data_AF-A0A533TTK7-F1
#
_entry.id   AF-A0A533TTK7-F1
#
_cell.length_a   1.000
_cell.length_b   1.000
_cell.length_c   1.000
_cell.angle_alpha   90.00
_cell.angle_beta   90.00
_cell.angle_gamma   90.00
#
_symmetry.space_group_name_H-M   'P 1'
#
loop_
_entity.id
_entity.type
_entity.pdbx_description
1 polymer ?
#
loop_
_entity_poly.entity_id
_entity_poly.type
_entity_poly.pdbx_seq_one_letter_code
_entity_poly.pdbx_strand_id
1 'polypeptide(L)'
;MESTTLHPLIVAAYRVLETGEPITHAEALLLADLPGELALDLASLANKVKNRYGNKTEALHACSIMNAKSGVCGENCRFCAQSRHNHANIEVYDLVNEESVLIEARHCLAEGVSHFGIVTSGYGYKKISSEFQRVLDMIDRLHEELPELHVCASLGMLGEEPAAALAAHGIAHYNINIQVAPDRYHDLIADTHTVEERIETIRLLRKHNISVCCGGIMGVGESMEERIAMIFALQELDVTVIPLNVLVPIDGTPLEGSDPVSVADIVKTFALCRLAHPDKIIKFAAGRETIMKDFQGLLMLSGANGYLTGGYLTTRGREVADDRRFASQIASFN
;
A
#
# COMPACT_ATOMS: atom_id res chain seq x y z
N MET A 1 -23.71 -27.76 26.39
CA MET A 1 -22.48 -27.21 25.79
C MET A 1 -22.44 -27.69 24.34
N GLU A 2 -23.29 -27.10 23.52
CA GLU A 2 -23.28 -27.36 22.09
C GLU A 2 -22.15 -26.52 21.47
N SER A 3 -21.13 -27.22 20.99
CA SER A 3 -20.24 -26.83 19.89
C SER A 3 -19.68 -25.40 19.90
N THR A 4 -18.56 -25.23 20.62
CA THR A 4 -17.53 -24.21 20.36
C THR A 4 -16.84 -24.47 19.00
N THR A 5 -17.62 -24.52 17.91
CA THR A 5 -17.12 -24.72 16.55
C THR A 5 -17.08 -23.40 15.81
N LEU A 6 -16.00 -23.19 15.04
CA LEU A 6 -15.86 -22.10 14.09
C LEU A 6 -17.15 -21.92 13.26
N HIS A 7 -17.47 -20.66 12.93
CA HIS A 7 -18.63 -20.35 12.11
C HIS A 7 -18.60 -21.11 10.77
N PRO A 8 -19.71 -21.67 10.26
CA PRO A 8 -19.72 -22.50 9.05
C PRO A 8 -19.11 -21.82 7.81
N LEU A 9 -19.31 -20.51 7.64
CA LEU A 9 -18.67 -19.75 6.55
C LEU A 9 -17.15 -19.72 6.67
N ILE A 10 -16.61 -19.61 7.89
CA ILE A 10 -15.16 -19.64 8.13
C ILE A 10 -14.64 -21.05 7.86
N VAL A 11 -15.36 -22.08 8.30
CA VAL A 11 -15.03 -23.49 7.99
C VAL A 11 -14.98 -23.71 6.48
N ALA A 12 -15.95 -23.20 5.71
CA ALA A 12 -15.92 -23.29 4.26
C ALA A 12 -14.70 -22.57 3.65
N ALA A 13 -14.32 -21.41 4.19
CA ALA A 13 -13.16 -20.66 3.75
C ALA A 13 -11.80 -21.36 4.03
N TYR A 14 -11.74 -22.37 4.90
CA TYR A 14 -10.51 -23.18 5.09
C TYR A 14 -10.05 -23.86 3.80
N ARG A 15 -10.92 -24.03 2.81
CA ARG A 15 -10.52 -24.50 1.48
C ARG A 15 -9.38 -23.67 0.86
N VAL A 16 -9.30 -22.37 1.15
CA VAL A 16 -8.18 -21.51 0.67
C VAL A 16 -6.86 -21.98 1.24
N LEU A 17 -6.84 -22.37 2.52
CA LEU A 17 -5.64 -22.93 3.15
C LEU A 17 -5.26 -24.29 2.55
N GLU A 18 -6.25 -25.10 2.20
CA GLU A 18 -6.05 -26.44 1.65
C GLU A 18 -5.60 -26.43 0.19
N THR A 19 -6.13 -25.51 -0.62
CA THR A 19 -5.97 -25.51 -2.08
C THR A 19 -5.13 -24.37 -2.62
N GLY A 20 -5.04 -23.25 -1.90
CA GLY A 20 -4.49 -21.99 -2.40
C GLY A 20 -5.42 -21.24 -3.34
N GLU A 21 -6.63 -21.76 -3.62
CA GLU A 21 -7.60 -21.09 -4.47
C GLU A 21 -8.25 -19.91 -3.72
N PRO A 22 -8.28 -18.70 -4.33
CA PRO A 22 -8.90 -17.53 -3.72
C PRO A 22 -10.39 -17.70 -3.41
N ILE A 23 -10.87 -16.98 -2.38
CA ILE A 23 -12.33 -16.80 -2.20
C ILE A 23 -12.94 -16.01 -3.36
N THR A 24 -14.22 -16.26 -3.63
CA THR A 24 -15.03 -15.50 -4.57
C THR A 24 -15.56 -14.21 -3.94
N HIS A 25 -15.99 -13.26 -4.77
CA HIS A 25 -16.60 -12.02 -4.31
C HIS A 25 -17.82 -12.26 -3.40
N ALA A 26 -18.67 -13.23 -3.76
CA ALA A 26 -19.85 -13.58 -2.97
C ALA A 26 -19.47 -14.11 -1.58
N GLU A 27 -18.43 -14.94 -1.48
CA GLU A 27 -17.94 -15.42 -0.18
C GLU A 27 -17.32 -14.32 0.65
N ALA A 28 -16.58 -13.40 0.02
CA ALA A 28 -16.01 -12.25 0.72
C ALA A 28 -17.09 -11.39 1.38
N LEU A 29 -18.22 -11.15 0.68
CA LEU A 29 -19.37 -10.44 1.25
C LEU A 29 -19.97 -11.19 2.45
N LEU A 30 -20.18 -12.50 2.32
CA LEU A 30 -20.72 -13.33 3.41
C LEU A 30 -19.81 -13.35 4.64
N LEU A 31 -18.48 -13.41 4.43
CA LEU A 31 -17.49 -13.38 5.51
C LEU A 31 -17.38 -11.99 6.14
N ALA A 32 -17.54 -10.91 5.37
CA ALA A 32 -17.49 -9.55 5.86
C ALA A 32 -18.68 -9.17 6.76
N ASP A 33 -19.85 -9.72 6.48
CA ASP A 33 -21.08 -9.52 7.27
C ASP A 33 -21.04 -10.23 8.64
N LEU A 34 -20.05 -11.10 8.86
CA LEU A 34 -19.87 -11.74 10.16
C LEU A 34 -19.64 -10.70 11.27
N PRO A 35 -20.20 -10.94 12.47
CA PRO A 35 -20.03 -10.05 13.61
C PRO A 35 -18.56 -9.93 14.00
N GLY A 36 -18.19 -8.77 14.56
CA GLY A 36 -16.81 -8.43 14.87
C GLY A 36 -16.11 -9.41 15.83
N GLU A 37 -16.85 -10.14 16.66
CA GLU A 37 -16.31 -11.20 17.54
C GLU A 37 -15.67 -12.35 16.75
N LEU A 38 -16.08 -12.59 15.50
CA LEU A 38 -15.51 -13.60 14.62
C LEU A 38 -14.34 -13.10 13.77
N ALA A 39 -13.96 -11.82 13.89
CA ALA A 39 -12.85 -11.25 13.13
C ALA A 39 -11.51 -11.97 13.44
N LEU A 40 -11.33 -12.46 14.67
CA LEU A 40 -10.12 -13.20 15.05
C LEU A 40 -10.05 -14.60 14.43
N ASP A 41 -11.19 -15.26 14.21
CA ASP A 41 -11.23 -16.54 13.50
C ASP A 41 -10.83 -16.37 12.02
N LEU A 42 -11.30 -15.28 11.39
CA LEU A 42 -10.88 -14.88 10.05
C LEU A 42 -9.39 -14.53 10.00
N ALA A 43 -8.91 -13.73 10.95
CA ALA A 43 -7.50 -13.36 11.06
C ALA A 43 -6.60 -14.60 11.20
N SER A 44 -6.99 -15.54 12.06
CA SER A 44 -6.29 -16.81 12.25
C SER A 44 -6.19 -17.62 10.96
N LEU A 45 -7.30 -17.75 10.21
CA LEU A 45 -7.30 -18.40 8.91
C LEU A 45 -6.40 -17.68 7.90
N ALA A 46 -6.54 -16.35 7.77
CA ALA A 46 -5.72 -15.54 6.88
C ALA A 46 -4.22 -15.65 7.20
N ASN A 47 -3.85 -15.70 8.48
CA ASN A 47 -2.47 -15.91 8.91
C ASN A 47 -1.92 -17.27 8.46
N LYS A 48 -2.72 -18.34 8.59
CA LYS A 48 -2.34 -19.67 8.10
C LYS A 48 -2.15 -19.67 6.59
N VAL A 49 -3.05 -19.02 5.84
CA VAL A 49 -2.94 -18.87 4.38
C VAL A 49 -1.68 -18.10 4.00
N LYS A 50 -1.40 -16.97 4.66
CA LYS A 50 -0.17 -16.20 4.50
C LYS A 50 1.07 -17.08 4.74
N ASN A 51 1.11 -17.84 5.84
CA ASN A 51 2.25 -18.70 6.17
C ASN A 51 2.42 -19.86 5.16
N ARG A 52 1.33 -20.32 4.54
CA ARG A 52 1.35 -21.42 3.56
C ARG A 52 1.73 -20.94 2.15
N TYR A 53 1.10 -19.88 1.67
CA TYR A 53 1.12 -19.45 0.26
C TYR A 53 1.69 -18.06 0.01
N GLY A 54 1.68 -17.17 1.02
CA GLY A 54 2.14 -15.81 0.85
C GLY A 54 3.58 -15.77 0.34
N ASN A 55 3.90 -14.77 -0.49
CA ASN A 55 5.25 -14.57 -1.00
C ASN A 55 6.29 -14.61 0.13
N LYS A 56 7.33 -15.45 -0.06
CA LYS A 56 8.40 -15.72 0.92
C LYS A 56 9.78 -15.29 0.43
N THR A 57 9.86 -14.44 -0.61
CA THR A 57 11.14 -13.91 -1.09
C THR A 57 11.88 -13.20 0.04
N GLU A 58 11.13 -12.50 0.90
CA GLU A 58 11.61 -11.91 2.14
C GLU A 58 10.76 -12.42 3.31
N ALA A 59 11.33 -12.51 4.51
CA ALA A 59 10.57 -12.91 5.70
C ALA A 59 9.45 -11.90 6.03
N LEU A 60 9.73 -10.61 5.86
CA LEU A 60 8.79 -9.50 5.89
C LEU A 60 9.23 -8.47 4.84
N HIS A 61 8.31 -8.06 3.98
CA HIS A 61 8.57 -7.05 2.97
C HIS A 61 8.50 -5.64 3.58
N ALA A 62 9.64 -5.15 4.05
CA ALA A 62 9.77 -3.78 4.58
C ALA A 62 10.20 -2.82 3.48
N CYS A 63 9.56 -1.66 3.40
CA CYS A 63 9.96 -0.59 2.49
C CYS A 63 9.97 0.75 3.22
N SER A 64 10.79 1.67 2.74
CA SER A 64 10.75 3.08 3.13
C SER A 64 10.55 3.96 1.90
N ILE A 65 10.13 5.20 2.12
CA ILE A 65 9.88 6.17 1.06
C ILE A 65 10.45 7.52 1.45
N MET A 66 10.90 8.26 0.44
CA MET A 66 11.25 9.66 0.56
C MET A 66 10.26 10.51 -0.22
N ASN A 67 9.74 11.56 0.42
CA ASN A 67 9.00 12.61 -0.28
C ASN A 67 9.98 13.50 -1.03
N ALA A 68 10.30 13.15 -2.26
CA ALA A 68 11.29 13.85 -3.08
C ALA A 68 10.76 15.18 -3.66
N LYS A 69 9.44 15.40 -3.65
CA LYS A 69 8.80 16.64 -4.12
C LYS A 69 7.47 16.84 -3.41
N SER A 70 7.29 17.94 -2.68
CA SER A 70 6.18 18.11 -1.73
C SER A 70 5.28 19.31 -2.02
N GLY A 71 3.97 19.12 -1.88
CA GLY A 71 2.97 20.20 -1.81
C GLY A 71 2.67 20.96 -3.11
N VAL A 72 3.20 20.52 -4.24
CA VAL A 72 3.05 21.17 -5.55
C VAL A 72 2.09 20.41 -6.48
N CYS A 73 1.09 19.73 -5.90
CA CYS A 73 0.14 18.90 -6.65
C CYS A 73 -1.07 19.70 -7.15
N GLY A 74 -1.36 19.64 -8.45
CA GLY A 74 -2.55 20.26 -9.05
C GLY A 74 -3.86 19.48 -8.83
N GLU A 75 -3.78 18.28 -8.27
CA GLU A 75 -4.90 17.34 -8.15
C GLU A 75 -5.63 17.50 -6.82
N ASN A 76 -6.92 17.20 -6.80
CA ASN A 76 -7.82 17.45 -5.67
C ASN A 76 -8.16 16.20 -4.83
N CYS A 77 -7.21 15.28 -4.66
CA CYS A 77 -7.39 14.12 -3.79
C CYS A 77 -7.85 14.54 -2.38
N ARG A 78 -9.05 14.12 -1.98
CA ARG A 78 -9.75 14.55 -0.74
C ARG A 78 -9.01 14.19 0.55
N PHE A 79 -8.23 13.12 0.54
CA PHE A 79 -7.43 12.68 1.70
C PHE A 79 -6.03 13.32 1.76
N CYS A 80 -5.57 13.98 0.68
CA CYS A 80 -4.15 14.25 0.48
C CYS A 80 -3.76 15.64 0.97
N ALA A 81 -2.85 15.72 1.95
CA ALA A 81 -2.31 16.99 2.43
C ALA A 81 -1.49 17.78 1.39
N GLN A 82 -1.03 17.12 0.33
CA GLN A 82 -0.17 17.73 -0.71
C GLN A 82 -0.94 18.35 -1.87
N SER A 83 -2.27 18.18 -1.90
CA SER A 83 -3.16 18.83 -2.87
C SER A 83 -3.17 20.33 -2.66
N ARG A 84 -2.97 21.11 -3.74
CA ARG A 84 -3.12 22.57 -3.71
C ARG A 84 -4.57 23.04 -3.54
N HIS A 85 -5.54 22.14 -3.64
CA HIS A 85 -6.95 22.42 -3.33
C HIS A 85 -7.24 22.31 -1.82
N ASN A 86 -6.29 21.80 -1.05
CA ASN A 86 -6.42 21.63 0.40
C ASN A 86 -5.57 22.69 1.15
N HIS A 87 -5.75 22.80 2.46
CA HIS A 87 -5.14 23.81 3.32
C HIS A 87 -4.27 23.23 4.44
N ALA A 88 -3.79 22.00 4.26
CA ALA A 88 -2.95 21.33 5.23
C ALA A 88 -1.61 22.06 5.41
N ASN A 89 -1.14 22.14 6.65
CA ASN A 89 0.13 22.78 6.97
C ASN A 89 1.29 21.80 6.77
N ILE A 90 1.89 21.83 5.58
CA ILE A 90 3.01 20.97 5.19
C ILE A 90 4.17 21.78 4.62
N GLU A 91 5.36 21.18 4.61
CA GLU A 91 6.49 21.75 3.88
C GLU A 91 6.29 21.59 2.37
N VAL A 92 6.50 22.67 1.64
CA VAL A 92 6.35 22.74 0.17
C VAL A 92 7.71 23.00 -0.44
N TYR A 93 8.13 22.12 -1.35
CA TYR A 93 9.43 22.21 -2.03
C TYR A 93 9.40 21.46 -3.36
N ASP A 94 10.18 21.95 -4.31
CA ASP A 94 10.42 21.29 -5.60
C ASP A 94 11.27 20.03 -5.44
N LEU A 95 11.48 19.31 -6.55
CA LEU A 95 12.28 18.09 -6.57
C LEU A 95 13.66 18.30 -5.90
N VAL A 96 13.93 17.53 -4.85
CA VAL A 96 15.18 17.54 -4.08
C VAL A 96 16.39 17.22 -4.96
N ASN A 97 17.60 17.43 -4.44
CA ASN A 97 18.82 17.03 -5.14
C ASN A 97 19.13 15.54 -4.90
N GLU A 98 19.95 14.97 -5.78
CA GLU A 98 20.36 13.56 -5.71
C GLU A 98 21.09 13.20 -4.42
N GLU A 99 21.86 14.13 -3.84
CA GLU A 99 22.61 13.90 -2.59
C GLU A 99 21.66 13.63 -1.42
N SER A 100 20.58 14.40 -1.32
CA SER A 100 19.54 14.20 -0.31
C SER A 100 18.90 12.82 -0.43
N VAL A 101 18.63 12.35 -1.65
CA VAL A 101 18.08 11.02 -1.91
C VAL A 101 19.07 9.93 -1.49
N LEU A 102 20.35 10.09 -1.82
CA LEU A 102 21.38 9.12 -1.49
C LEU A 102 21.62 9.01 0.02
N ILE A 103 21.61 10.13 0.75
CA ILE A 103 21.73 10.15 2.21
C ILE A 103 20.59 9.36 2.87
N GLU A 104 19.35 9.62 2.46
CA GLU A 104 18.18 8.94 3.01
C GLU A 104 18.19 7.44 2.66
N ALA A 105 18.54 7.10 1.42
CA ALA A 105 18.66 5.72 0.99
C ALA A 105 19.76 4.95 1.75
N ARG A 106 20.92 5.57 2.01
CA ARG A 106 21.98 4.97 2.84
C ARG A 106 21.49 4.72 4.27
N HIS A 107 20.77 5.67 4.85
CA HIS A 107 20.20 5.51 6.20
C HIS A 107 19.18 4.36 6.22
N CYS A 108 18.28 4.32 5.25
CA CYS A 108 17.30 3.25 5.07
C CYS A 108 17.94 1.86 4.98
N LEU A 109 18.98 1.72 4.15
CA LEU A 109 19.71 0.46 3.96
C LEU A 109 20.48 0.05 5.22
N ALA A 110 21.17 1.00 5.86
CA ALA A 110 21.87 0.76 7.13
C ALA A 110 20.91 0.27 8.23
N GLU A 111 19.63 0.66 8.12
CA GLU A 111 18.60 0.22 9.04
C GLU A 111 17.96 -1.15 8.70
N GLY A 112 18.46 -1.83 7.66
CA GLY A 112 18.04 -3.16 7.25
C GLY A 112 16.81 -3.18 6.33
N VAL A 113 16.50 -2.06 5.68
CA VAL A 113 15.39 -1.95 4.73
C VAL A 113 15.95 -1.98 3.31
N SER A 114 15.60 -3.02 2.57
CA SER A 114 16.11 -3.29 1.20
C SER A 114 15.35 -2.55 0.10
N HIS A 115 14.17 -1.98 0.40
CA HIS A 115 13.31 -1.31 -0.58
C HIS A 115 13.13 0.17 -0.27
N PHE A 116 13.49 1.03 -1.21
CA PHE A 116 13.44 2.48 -1.03
C PHE A 116 12.71 3.17 -2.18
N GLY A 117 11.65 3.92 -1.87
CA GLY A 117 10.79 4.57 -2.85
C GLY A 117 11.04 6.07 -3.00
N ILE A 118 11.31 6.52 -4.22
CA ILE A 118 11.28 7.95 -4.56
C ILE A 118 9.83 8.34 -4.84
N VAL A 119 9.28 9.29 -4.09
CA VAL A 119 7.87 9.71 -4.20
C VAL A 119 7.78 11.19 -4.54
N THR A 120 6.97 11.52 -5.54
CA THR A 120 6.73 12.93 -5.93
C THR A 120 5.25 13.27 -5.86
N SER A 121 4.93 14.47 -5.38
CA SER A 121 3.61 15.06 -5.55
C SER A 121 3.38 15.53 -6.99
N GLY A 122 2.11 15.53 -7.42
CA GLY A 122 1.71 15.93 -8.76
C GLY A 122 0.85 14.88 -9.48
N TYR A 123 0.38 15.26 -10.67
CA TYR A 123 -0.37 14.39 -11.58
C TYR A 123 0.50 13.25 -12.13
N GLY A 124 1.76 13.53 -12.46
CA GLY A 124 2.75 12.57 -12.93
C GLY A 124 3.39 12.95 -14.26
N TYR A 125 3.98 11.98 -14.95
CA TYR A 125 4.87 12.20 -16.09
C TYR A 125 4.35 11.48 -17.34
N LYS A 126 3.76 12.24 -18.29
CA LYS A 126 3.29 11.70 -19.57
C LYS A 126 4.36 11.63 -20.65
N LYS A 127 5.47 12.36 -20.48
CA LYS A 127 6.64 12.41 -21.37
C LYS A 127 7.90 12.58 -20.52
N ILE A 128 9.07 12.30 -21.10
CA ILE A 128 10.35 12.62 -20.45
C ILE A 128 10.52 14.14 -20.40
N SER A 129 10.38 14.70 -19.21
CA SER A 129 10.70 16.11 -18.91
C SER A 129 12.09 16.22 -18.29
N SER A 130 12.61 17.45 -18.16
CA SER A 130 13.87 17.67 -17.44
C SER A 130 13.80 17.25 -15.96
N GLU A 131 12.63 17.40 -15.33
CA GLU A 131 12.41 16.91 -13.97
C GLU A 131 12.40 15.38 -13.93
N PHE A 132 11.77 14.72 -14.89
CA PHE A 132 11.77 13.25 -14.95
C PHE A 132 13.17 12.70 -15.23
N GLN A 133 13.96 13.36 -16.08
CA GLN A 133 15.35 12.99 -16.31
C GLN A 133 16.16 13.02 -15.01
N ARG A 134 15.99 14.05 -14.18
CA ARG A 134 16.64 14.11 -12.85
C ARG A 134 16.23 12.94 -11.95
N VAL A 135 14.99 12.45 -12.05
CA VAL A 135 14.55 11.26 -11.30
C VAL A 135 15.24 10.00 -11.83
N LEU A 136 15.43 9.87 -13.14
CA LEU A 136 16.21 8.77 -13.73
C LEU A 136 17.68 8.82 -13.26
N ASP A 137 18.29 10.01 -13.24
CA ASP A 137 19.66 10.22 -12.77
C ASP A 137 19.79 9.83 -11.27
N MET A 138 18.77 10.13 -10.45
CA MET A 138 18.71 9.66 -9.05
C MET A 138 18.66 8.13 -8.95
N ILE A 139 17.89 7.47 -9.80
CA ILE A 139 17.77 6.00 -9.82
C ILE A 139 19.11 5.36 -10.19
N ASP A 140 19.76 5.85 -11.25
CA ASP A 140 21.06 5.34 -11.69
C ASP A 140 22.11 5.49 -10.59
N ARG A 141 22.16 6.67 -9.95
CA ARG A 141 23.09 6.92 -8.87
C ARG A 141 22.85 6.03 -7.65
N LEU A 142 21.59 5.73 -7.32
CA LEU A 142 21.27 4.77 -6.26
C LEU A 142 21.75 3.35 -6.61
N HIS A 143 21.58 2.91 -7.85
CA HIS A 143 22.09 1.60 -8.28
C HIS A 143 23.63 1.53 -8.27
N GLU A 144 24.31 2.61 -8.66
CA GLU A 144 25.77 2.67 -8.64
C GLU A 144 26.33 2.63 -7.21
N GLU A 145 25.74 3.41 -6.30
CA GLU A 145 26.26 3.60 -4.94
C GLU A 145 25.73 2.56 -3.93
N LEU A 146 24.54 2.00 -4.18
CA LEU A 146 23.81 1.07 -3.29
C LEU A 146 23.24 -0.11 -4.08
N PRO A 147 24.09 -1.00 -4.65
CA PRO A 147 23.64 -2.10 -5.52
C PRO A 147 22.75 -3.15 -4.83
N GLU A 148 22.70 -3.16 -3.49
CA GLU A 148 21.82 -4.03 -2.70
C GLU A 148 20.40 -3.47 -2.54
N LEU A 149 20.18 -2.20 -2.92
CA LEU A 149 18.92 -1.50 -2.73
C LEU A 149 17.96 -1.74 -3.91
N HIS A 150 16.76 -2.19 -3.61
CA HIS A 150 15.65 -2.24 -4.55
C HIS A 150 14.98 -0.86 -4.65
N VAL A 151 15.33 -0.12 -5.71
CA VAL A 151 14.79 1.22 -5.94
C VAL A 151 13.35 1.12 -6.45
N CYS A 152 12.43 1.76 -5.72
CA CYS A 152 11.03 1.87 -6.05
C CYS A 152 10.68 3.31 -6.45
N ALA A 153 9.54 3.51 -7.12
CA ALA A 153 9.08 4.85 -7.48
C ALA A 153 7.56 5.01 -7.30
N SER A 154 7.11 6.21 -6.94
CA SER A 154 5.69 6.59 -6.89
C SER A 154 5.55 8.01 -7.43
N LEU A 155 5.43 8.11 -8.76
CA LEU A 155 5.58 9.38 -9.48
C LEU A 155 4.28 9.88 -10.11
N GLY A 156 3.13 9.31 -9.75
CA GLY A 156 1.83 9.62 -10.35
C GLY A 156 1.53 8.81 -11.60
N MET A 157 0.70 9.35 -12.50
CA MET A 157 0.31 8.69 -13.75
C MET A 157 1.41 8.81 -14.78
N LEU A 158 1.69 7.72 -15.49
CA LEU A 158 2.75 7.68 -16.51
C LEU A 158 2.19 7.72 -17.93
N GLY A 159 3.04 8.11 -18.87
CA GLY A 159 2.93 7.78 -20.28
C GLY A 159 3.84 6.61 -20.65
N GLU A 160 3.71 6.13 -21.88
CA GLU A 160 4.48 4.99 -22.41
C GLU A 160 6.00 5.22 -22.32
N GLU A 161 6.48 6.39 -22.76
CA GLU A 161 7.91 6.71 -22.79
C GLU A 161 8.53 6.76 -21.38
N PRO A 162 7.94 7.46 -20.38
CA PRO A 162 8.36 7.37 -18.98
C PRO A 162 8.35 5.95 -18.39
N ALA A 163 7.33 5.14 -18.69
CA ALA A 163 7.27 3.77 -18.19
C ALA A 163 8.40 2.90 -18.76
N ALA A 164 8.67 3.01 -20.06
CA ALA A 164 9.78 2.33 -20.72
C ALA A 164 11.13 2.77 -20.16
N ALA A 165 11.30 4.07 -19.89
CA ALA A 165 12.52 4.60 -19.28
C ALA A 165 12.74 4.03 -17.87
N LEU A 166 11.73 4.01 -17.00
CA LEU A 166 11.88 3.42 -15.65
C LEU A 166 12.28 1.94 -15.69
N ALA A 167 11.78 1.19 -16.67
CA ALA A 167 12.18 -0.20 -16.87
C ALA A 167 13.65 -0.31 -17.30
N ALA A 168 14.09 0.52 -18.26
CA ALA A 168 15.47 0.56 -18.72
C ALA A 168 16.46 0.96 -17.62
N HIS A 169 16.03 1.81 -16.68
CA HIS A 169 16.80 2.25 -15.52
C HIS A 169 16.66 1.32 -14.30
N GLY A 170 15.93 0.20 -14.40
CA GLY A 170 15.95 -0.86 -13.41
C GLY A 170 15.08 -0.67 -12.17
N ILE A 171 13.95 0.03 -12.26
CA ILE A 171 13.02 0.13 -11.12
C ILE A 171 12.50 -1.25 -10.69
N ALA A 172 12.56 -1.52 -9.39
CA ALA A 172 12.08 -2.75 -8.77
C ALA A 172 10.55 -2.78 -8.68
N HIS A 173 9.94 -1.73 -8.12
CA HIS A 173 8.49 -1.59 -8.03
C HIS A 173 8.04 -0.17 -8.35
N TYR A 174 6.88 -0.05 -8.99
CA TYR A 174 6.19 1.23 -9.14
C TYR A 174 4.87 1.23 -8.38
N ASN A 175 4.68 2.23 -7.52
CA ASN A 175 3.49 2.39 -6.70
C ASN A 175 2.47 3.32 -7.35
N ILE A 176 1.26 2.82 -7.57
CA ILE A 176 0.10 3.62 -7.98
C ILE A 176 -1.20 2.96 -7.50
N ASN A 177 -1.84 3.54 -6.50
CA ASN A 177 -3.06 2.99 -5.90
C ASN A 177 -4.31 3.39 -6.67
N ILE A 178 -5.27 2.46 -6.79
CA ILE A 178 -6.65 2.77 -7.21
C ILE A 178 -7.49 3.37 -6.06
N GLN A 179 -6.97 3.32 -4.83
CA GLN A 179 -7.52 3.96 -3.62
C GLN A 179 -8.82 3.33 -3.09
N VAL A 180 -9.86 3.21 -3.92
CA VAL A 180 -11.17 2.63 -3.58
C VAL A 180 -11.67 1.81 -4.77
N ALA A 181 -12.89 1.26 -4.67
CA ALA A 181 -13.56 0.64 -5.80
C ALA A 181 -13.65 1.62 -6.99
N PRO A 182 -13.39 1.19 -8.24
CA PRO A 182 -13.37 2.08 -9.40
C PRO A 182 -14.59 3.01 -9.52
N ASP A 183 -15.80 2.47 -9.34
CA ASP A 183 -17.05 3.22 -9.45
C ASP A 183 -17.22 4.30 -8.36
N ARG A 184 -16.48 4.21 -7.25
CA ARG A 184 -16.52 5.17 -6.14
C ARG A 184 -15.40 6.19 -6.18
N TYR A 185 -14.50 6.10 -7.15
CA TYR A 185 -13.29 6.91 -7.21
C TYR A 185 -13.58 8.41 -7.30
N HIS A 186 -14.46 8.79 -8.24
CA HIS A 186 -14.83 10.18 -8.47
C HIS A 186 -15.36 10.83 -7.18
N ASP A 187 -16.23 10.12 -6.47
CA ASP A 187 -16.96 10.64 -5.32
C ASP A 187 -16.10 10.69 -4.05
N LEU A 188 -15.26 9.67 -3.83
CA LEU A 188 -14.51 9.53 -2.59
C LEU A 188 -13.07 10.05 -2.67
N ILE A 189 -12.48 10.09 -3.87
CA ILE A 189 -11.05 10.38 -4.04
C ILE A 189 -10.81 11.71 -4.73
N ALA A 190 -11.12 11.84 -6.01
CA ALA A 190 -10.82 13.04 -6.81
C ALA A 190 -11.68 13.08 -8.07
N ASP A 191 -11.94 14.28 -8.58
CA ASP A 191 -12.61 14.51 -9.87
C ASP A 191 -11.70 15.19 -10.92
N THR A 192 -10.49 15.58 -10.52
CA THR A 192 -9.44 16.15 -11.40
C THR A 192 -8.75 15.10 -12.28
N HIS A 193 -8.79 13.84 -11.87
CA HIS A 193 -8.29 12.69 -12.62
C HIS A 193 -9.16 11.46 -12.34
N THR A 194 -9.08 10.48 -13.23
CA THR A 194 -9.91 9.27 -13.20
C THR A 194 -9.15 8.05 -12.66
N VAL A 195 -9.88 7.01 -12.24
CA VAL A 195 -9.26 5.72 -11.89
C VAL A 195 -8.72 5.02 -13.14
N GLU A 196 -9.35 5.23 -14.30
CA GLU A 196 -8.95 4.68 -15.59
C GLU A 196 -7.53 5.11 -15.98
N GLU A 197 -7.14 6.36 -15.73
CA GLU A 197 -5.78 6.85 -15.99
C GLU A 197 -4.72 6.15 -15.12
N ARG A 198 -5.11 5.78 -13.89
CA ARG A 198 -4.26 4.99 -12.98
C ARG A 198 -4.16 3.56 -13.46
N ILE A 199 -5.28 2.95 -13.85
CA ILE A 199 -5.32 1.61 -14.43
C ILE A 199 -4.50 1.55 -15.73
N GLU A 200 -4.53 2.58 -16.55
CA GLU A 200 -3.71 2.65 -17.76
C GLU A 200 -2.22 2.69 -17.42
N THR A 201 -1.83 3.45 -16.40
CA THR A 201 -0.46 3.41 -15.89
C THR A 201 -0.07 2.01 -15.42
N ILE A 202 -0.95 1.29 -14.71
CA ILE A 202 -0.73 -0.10 -14.30
C ILE A 202 -0.49 -1.01 -15.51
N ARG A 203 -1.29 -0.86 -16.57
CA ARG A 203 -1.10 -1.63 -17.82
C ARG A 203 0.24 -1.34 -18.48
N LEU A 204 0.66 -0.07 -18.53
CA LEU A 204 1.96 0.34 -19.06
C LEU A 204 3.11 -0.28 -18.26
N LEU A 205 3.04 -0.23 -16.93
CA LEU A 205 4.06 -0.82 -16.05
C LEU A 205 4.20 -2.33 -16.31
N ARG A 206 3.07 -3.04 -16.39
CA ARG A 206 3.06 -4.49 -16.70
C ARG A 206 3.61 -4.79 -18.08
N LYS A 207 3.26 -3.99 -19.10
CA LYS A 207 3.79 -4.12 -20.46
C LYS A 207 5.32 -4.04 -20.48
N HIS A 208 5.91 -3.23 -19.61
CA HIS A 208 7.36 -3.06 -19.46
C HIS A 208 7.99 -3.95 -18.38
N ASN A 209 7.26 -4.95 -17.87
CA ASN A 209 7.70 -5.89 -16.84
C ASN A 209 8.12 -5.23 -15.52
N ILE A 210 7.56 -4.08 -15.19
CA ILE A 210 7.76 -3.43 -13.89
C ILE A 210 6.74 -4.00 -12.90
N SER A 211 7.22 -4.48 -11.74
CA SER A 211 6.35 -4.97 -10.68
C SER A 211 5.46 -3.84 -10.13
N VAL A 212 4.17 -4.11 -10.01
CA VAL A 212 3.18 -3.09 -9.61
C VAL A 212 2.86 -3.22 -8.12
N CYS A 213 3.00 -2.10 -7.40
CA CYS A 213 2.51 -1.90 -6.05
C CYS A 213 1.21 -1.08 -6.11
N CYS A 214 0.06 -1.70 -5.94
CA CYS A 214 -1.24 -1.04 -6.06
C CYS A 214 -2.23 -1.60 -5.06
N GLY A 215 -2.86 -0.70 -4.31
CA GLY A 215 -3.91 -1.03 -3.36
C GLY A 215 -4.80 0.18 -3.09
N GLY A 216 -5.15 0.41 -1.83
CA GLY A 216 -6.05 1.50 -1.50
C GLY A 216 -6.12 1.91 -0.04
N ILE A 217 -7.16 2.66 0.31
CA ILE A 217 -7.34 3.36 1.57
C ILE A 217 -8.72 3.05 2.15
N MET A 218 -8.74 2.73 3.45
CA MET A 218 -9.97 2.51 4.22
C MET A 218 -10.28 3.75 5.06
N GLY A 219 -11.54 4.13 5.13
CA GLY A 219 -12.05 5.22 5.97
C GLY A 219 -12.26 6.54 5.24
N VAL A 220 -12.26 6.54 3.90
CA VAL A 220 -12.56 7.74 3.09
C VAL A 220 -14.05 7.92 2.82
N GLY A 221 -14.90 7.12 3.46
CA GLY A 221 -16.36 7.13 3.30
C GLY A 221 -16.90 5.91 2.55
N GLU A 222 -16.05 4.96 2.19
CA GLU A 222 -16.43 3.71 1.53
C GLU A 222 -17.07 2.71 2.49
N SER A 223 -17.99 1.88 1.98
CA SER A 223 -18.57 0.75 2.71
C SER A 223 -17.65 -0.49 2.72
N MET A 224 -17.98 -1.50 3.53
CA MET A 224 -17.25 -2.77 3.53
C MET A 224 -17.35 -3.50 2.17
N GLU A 225 -18.53 -3.45 1.54
CA GLU A 225 -18.76 -4.00 0.21
C GLU A 225 -17.86 -3.31 -0.83
N GLU A 226 -17.63 -2.02 -0.69
CA GLU A 226 -16.76 -1.25 -1.59
C GLU A 226 -15.27 -1.55 -1.37
N ARG A 227 -14.86 -1.85 -0.13
CA ARG A 227 -13.53 -2.40 0.14
C ARG A 227 -13.34 -3.75 -0.53
N ILE A 228 -14.36 -4.62 -0.48
CA ILE A 228 -14.34 -5.90 -1.19
C ILE A 228 -14.24 -5.67 -2.69
N ALA A 229 -15.07 -4.80 -3.26
CA ALA A 229 -15.02 -4.49 -4.70
C ALA A 229 -13.63 -3.98 -5.12
N MET A 230 -12.99 -3.14 -4.32
CA MET A 230 -11.59 -2.74 -4.53
C MET A 230 -10.63 -3.95 -4.50
N ILE A 231 -10.73 -4.83 -3.50
CA ILE A 231 -9.87 -6.03 -3.37
C ILE A 231 -9.97 -6.91 -4.62
N PHE A 232 -11.17 -7.10 -5.18
CA PHE A 232 -11.37 -7.89 -6.40
C PHE A 232 -10.91 -7.15 -7.67
N ALA A 233 -11.08 -5.82 -7.74
CA ALA A 233 -10.49 -5.03 -8.83
C ALA A 233 -8.95 -5.19 -8.88
N LEU A 234 -8.28 -5.31 -7.73
CA LEU A 234 -6.84 -5.57 -7.69
C LEU A 234 -6.44 -6.95 -8.25
N GLN A 235 -7.32 -7.95 -8.20
CA GLN A 235 -7.05 -9.27 -8.82
C GLN A 235 -6.98 -9.14 -10.33
N GLU A 236 -7.92 -8.40 -10.93
CA GLU A 236 -7.98 -8.18 -12.39
C GLU A 236 -6.75 -7.42 -12.89
N LEU A 237 -6.21 -6.52 -12.05
CA LEU A 237 -5.01 -5.75 -12.36
C LEU A 237 -3.71 -6.56 -12.26
N ASP A 238 -3.75 -7.75 -11.63
CA ASP A 238 -2.61 -8.66 -11.39
C ASP A 238 -1.39 -7.90 -10.85
N VAL A 239 -1.59 -7.34 -9.67
CA VAL A 239 -0.59 -6.58 -8.92
C VAL A 239 0.35 -7.53 -8.17
N THR A 240 1.56 -7.07 -7.87
CA THR A 240 2.58 -7.84 -7.14
C THR A 240 2.50 -7.57 -5.63
N VAL A 241 2.31 -6.30 -5.28
CA VAL A 241 2.26 -5.80 -3.91
C VAL A 241 0.96 -5.03 -3.70
N ILE A 242 0.23 -5.34 -2.64
CA ILE A 242 -1.04 -4.71 -2.27
C ILE A 242 -0.83 -3.89 -1.00
N PRO A 243 -0.55 -2.58 -1.10
CA PRO A 243 -0.57 -1.67 0.03
C PRO A 243 -2.02 -1.36 0.47
N LEU A 244 -2.35 -1.72 1.70
CA LEU A 244 -3.57 -1.27 2.35
C LEU A 244 -3.23 -0.15 3.34
N ASN A 245 -3.97 0.94 3.23
CA ASN A 245 -3.84 2.13 4.06
C ASN A 245 -5.11 2.29 4.89
N VAL A 246 -4.98 2.81 6.10
CA VAL A 246 -6.10 3.34 6.89
C VAL A 246 -5.98 4.86 6.87
N LEU A 247 -7.09 5.55 6.63
CA LEU A 247 -7.12 7.00 6.59
C LEU A 247 -6.56 7.56 7.89
N VAL A 248 -5.57 8.43 7.74
CA VAL A 248 -5.11 9.33 8.79
C VAL A 248 -5.74 10.68 8.46
N PRO A 249 -6.77 11.15 9.20
CA PRO A 249 -7.33 12.47 8.99
C PRO A 249 -6.24 13.53 9.19
N ILE A 250 -6.11 14.45 8.23
CA ILE A 250 -5.12 15.54 8.30
C ILE A 250 -5.88 16.86 8.28
N ASP A 251 -5.58 17.71 9.25
CA ASP A 251 -6.12 19.08 9.34
C ASP A 251 -5.89 19.84 8.03
N GLY A 252 -6.93 20.53 7.56
CA GLY A 252 -6.94 21.27 6.30
C GLY A 252 -7.26 20.41 5.07
N THR A 253 -7.56 19.12 5.21
CA THR A 253 -8.09 18.28 4.12
C THR A 253 -9.61 18.14 4.22
N PRO A 254 -10.34 17.89 3.12
CA PRO A 254 -11.77 17.60 3.16
C PRO A 254 -12.20 16.45 4.09
N LEU A 255 -11.26 15.56 4.43
CA LEU A 255 -11.50 14.43 5.33
C LEU A 255 -10.96 14.66 6.75
N GLU A 256 -10.60 15.91 7.09
CA GLU A 256 -10.31 16.28 8.48
C GLU A 256 -11.47 15.89 9.41
N GLY A 257 -11.14 15.42 10.61
CA GLY A 257 -12.16 15.02 11.60
C GLY A 257 -12.98 13.78 11.25
N SER A 258 -12.66 13.03 10.19
CA SER A 258 -13.34 11.77 9.86
C SER A 258 -13.19 10.75 10.99
N ASP A 259 -14.28 10.02 11.28
CA ASP A 259 -14.25 8.96 12.28
C ASP A 259 -13.34 7.80 11.83
N PRO A 260 -12.53 7.23 12.75
CA PRO A 260 -11.67 6.12 12.42
C PRO A 260 -12.49 4.86 12.13
N VAL A 261 -12.05 4.09 11.14
CA VAL A 261 -12.61 2.75 10.87
C VAL A 261 -12.40 1.86 12.09
N SER A 262 -13.40 1.03 12.42
CA SER A 262 -13.29 0.11 13.54
C SER A 262 -12.12 -0.88 13.33
N VAL A 263 -11.41 -1.22 14.40
CA VAL A 263 -10.30 -2.20 14.35
C VAL A 263 -10.78 -3.54 13.79
N ALA A 264 -11.98 -3.99 14.16
CA ALA A 264 -12.55 -5.23 13.65
C ALA A 264 -12.74 -5.20 12.13
N ASP A 265 -13.20 -4.08 11.56
CA ASP A 265 -13.37 -3.97 10.10
C ASP A 265 -12.04 -3.85 9.36
N ILE A 266 -11.04 -3.21 9.95
CA ILE A 266 -9.69 -3.19 9.38
C ILE A 266 -9.13 -4.62 9.35
N VAL A 267 -9.23 -5.35 10.46
CA VAL A 267 -8.79 -6.76 10.55
C VAL A 267 -9.52 -7.64 9.53
N LYS A 268 -10.85 -7.53 9.42
CA LYS A 268 -11.63 -8.23 8.40
C LYS A 268 -11.15 -7.89 6.99
N THR A 269 -10.90 -6.61 6.70
CA THR A 269 -10.42 -6.18 5.37
C THR A 269 -9.07 -6.81 5.01
N PHE A 270 -8.12 -6.82 5.95
CA PHE A 270 -6.82 -7.49 5.74
C PHE A 270 -6.96 -9.00 5.56
N ALA A 271 -7.78 -9.65 6.40
CA ALA A 271 -8.02 -11.08 6.31
C ALA A 271 -8.64 -11.46 4.97
N LEU A 272 -9.69 -10.74 4.54
CA LEU A 272 -10.36 -10.94 3.25
C LEU A 272 -9.42 -10.68 2.09
N CYS A 273 -8.59 -9.63 2.16
CA CYS A 273 -7.58 -9.36 1.14
C CYS A 273 -6.60 -10.54 1.00
N ARG A 274 -6.15 -11.15 2.11
CA ARG A 274 -5.28 -12.34 2.06
C ARG A 274 -5.99 -13.56 1.49
N LEU A 275 -7.26 -13.78 1.84
CA LEU A 275 -8.03 -14.90 1.31
C LEU A 275 -8.32 -14.74 -0.19
N ALA A 276 -8.48 -13.50 -0.68
CA ALA A 276 -8.62 -13.19 -2.10
C ALA A 276 -7.25 -13.17 -2.83
N HIS A 277 -6.16 -12.91 -2.14
CA HIS A 277 -4.81 -12.85 -2.71
C HIS A 277 -3.82 -13.73 -1.92
N PRO A 278 -3.93 -15.07 -2.00
CA PRO A 278 -3.18 -15.97 -1.13
C PRO A 278 -1.66 -15.82 -1.25
N ASP A 279 -1.16 -15.53 -2.45
CA ASP A 279 0.27 -15.52 -2.80
C ASP A 279 0.91 -14.11 -2.85
N LYS A 280 0.12 -13.04 -2.88
CA LYS A 280 0.62 -11.67 -3.04
C LYS A 280 1.28 -11.12 -1.78
N ILE A 281 2.12 -10.09 -1.93
CA ILE A 281 2.61 -9.31 -0.78
C ILE A 281 1.49 -8.35 -0.37
N ILE A 282 1.04 -8.44 0.88
CA ILE A 282 0.06 -7.51 1.45
C ILE A 282 0.79 -6.65 2.48
N LYS A 283 0.87 -5.35 2.18
CA LYS A 283 1.64 -4.38 2.95
C LYS A 283 0.71 -3.47 3.73
N PHE A 284 0.94 -3.33 5.04
CA PHE A 284 0.30 -2.26 5.81
C PHE A 284 1.12 -0.97 5.68
N ALA A 285 0.54 0.05 5.04
CA ALA A 285 1.20 1.33 4.79
C ALA A 285 0.74 2.41 5.78
N ALA A 286 -0.10 3.36 5.37
CA ALA A 286 -0.53 4.45 6.27
C ALA A 286 -1.52 3.99 7.36
N GLY A 287 -1.43 4.61 8.54
CA GLY A 287 -2.33 4.38 9.67
C GLY A 287 -1.79 3.42 10.75
N ARG A 288 -0.52 3.00 10.65
CA ARG A 288 0.10 2.02 11.54
C ARG A 288 0.20 2.50 12.98
N GLU A 289 0.94 3.58 13.20
CA GLU A 289 1.21 4.17 14.52
C GLU A 289 0.12 5.13 14.99
N THR A 290 -0.73 5.64 14.09
CA THR A 290 -1.78 6.61 14.43
C THR A 290 -3.13 5.95 14.69
N ILE A 291 -3.61 5.09 13.78
CA ILE A 291 -4.93 4.48 13.89
C ILE A 291 -4.86 3.13 14.57
N MET A 292 -3.98 2.24 14.09
CA MET A 292 -3.87 0.89 14.62
C MET A 292 -3.06 0.80 15.91
N LYS A 293 -2.06 1.67 16.12
CA LYS A 293 -1.24 1.72 17.35
C LYS A 293 -0.76 0.33 17.79
N ASP A 294 -1.26 -0.14 18.93
CA ASP A 294 -0.94 -1.44 19.54
C ASP A 294 -1.48 -2.63 18.73
N PHE A 295 -2.51 -2.41 17.91
CA PHE A 295 -3.13 -3.43 17.05
C PHE A 295 -2.38 -3.65 15.73
N GLN A 296 -1.30 -2.91 15.42
CA GLN A 296 -0.57 -3.14 14.16
C GLN A 296 -0.02 -4.58 14.03
N GLY A 297 0.37 -5.19 15.17
CA GLY A 297 0.81 -6.59 15.21
C GLY A 297 -0.29 -7.57 14.82
N LEU A 298 -1.55 -7.24 15.15
CA LEU A 298 -2.69 -8.03 14.75
C LEU A 298 -2.80 -8.13 13.23
N LEU A 299 -2.53 -7.06 12.48
CA LEU A 299 -2.63 -7.09 11.01
C LEU A 299 -1.53 -7.96 10.37
N MET A 300 -0.32 -7.95 10.91
CA MET A 300 0.74 -8.87 10.50
C MET A 300 0.39 -10.34 10.77
N LEU A 301 -0.45 -10.57 11.79
CA LEU A 301 -1.05 -11.86 12.15
C LEU A 301 -2.46 -12.05 11.58
N SER A 302 -2.88 -11.20 10.64
CA SER A 302 -4.18 -11.28 9.94
C SER A 302 -4.01 -11.33 8.42
N GLY A 303 -2.80 -11.66 7.94
CA GLY A 303 -2.53 -11.85 6.52
C GLY A 303 -1.55 -10.85 5.90
N ALA A 304 -1.19 -9.75 6.57
CA ALA A 304 -0.14 -8.87 6.07
C ALA A 304 1.26 -9.52 6.21
N ASN A 305 2.10 -9.36 5.20
CA ASN A 305 3.50 -9.82 5.18
C ASN A 305 4.47 -8.72 4.71
N GLY A 306 4.05 -7.46 4.78
CA GLY A 306 4.92 -6.31 4.56
C GLY A 306 4.43 -5.07 5.30
N TYR A 307 5.30 -4.06 5.41
CA TYR A 307 4.94 -2.77 5.99
C TYR A 307 5.80 -1.62 5.43
N LEU A 308 5.28 -0.39 5.55
CA LEU A 308 6.03 0.84 5.27
C LEU A 308 6.65 1.37 6.56
N THR A 309 7.96 1.69 6.57
CA THR A 309 8.71 2.16 7.75
C THR A 309 9.44 3.48 7.50
N GLY A 310 9.76 4.22 8.56
CA GLY A 310 10.51 5.49 8.48
C GLY A 310 9.67 6.73 8.22
N GLY A 311 8.33 6.60 8.13
CA GLY A 311 7.43 7.74 7.97
C GLY A 311 6.51 7.68 6.76
N TYR A 312 5.67 8.70 6.65
CA TYR A 312 4.86 8.98 5.46
C TYR A 312 5.30 10.30 4.82
N LEU A 313 4.64 10.68 3.73
CA LEU A 313 5.02 11.84 2.94
C LEU A 313 4.92 13.18 3.70
N THR A 314 3.89 13.34 4.52
CA THR A 314 3.58 14.60 5.22
C THR A 314 3.30 14.42 6.71
N THR A 315 3.25 13.18 7.18
CA THR A 315 2.96 12.83 8.56
C THR A 315 4.05 11.92 9.08
N ARG A 316 4.41 12.09 10.36
CA ARG A 316 5.38 11.22 11.00
C ARG A 316 4.82 9.82 11.11
N GLY A 317 5.63 8.83 10.78
CA GLY A 317 5.35 7.43 11.04
C GLY A 317 6.19 6.90 12.20
N ARG A 318 6.25 5.59 12.32
CA ARG A 318 7.11 4.92 13.29
C ARG A 318 8.58 4.96 12.87
N GLU A 319 9.47 5.16 13.84
CA GLU A 319 10.92 5.10 13.65
C GLU A 319 11.36 3.72 13.15
N VAL A 320 12.34 3.68 12.24
CA VAL A 320 12.80 2.42 11.62
C VAL A 320 13.34 1.44 12.67
N ALA A 321 14.07 1.95 13.68
CA ALA A 321 14.59 1.14 14.77
C ALA A 321 13.49 0.45 15.60
N ASP A 322 12.33 1.09 15.76
CA ASP A 322 11.18 0.52 16.47
C ASP A 322 10.51 -0.57 15.62
N ASP A 323 10.42 -0.33 14.32
CA ASP A 323 9.91 -1.31 13.36
C ASP A 323 10.82 -2.53 13.22
N ARG A 324 12.14 -2.38 13.33
CA ARG A 324 13.06 -3.52 13.39
C ARG A 324 12.79 -4.39 14.62
N ARG A 325 12.55 -3.78 15.79
CA ARG A 325 12.19 -4.53 17.01
C ARG A 325 10.85 -5.25 16.85
N PHE A 326 9.87 -4.56 16.26
CA PHE A 326 8.58 -5.14 15.94
C PHE A 326 8.69 -6.32 14.98
N ALA A 327 9.49 -6.21 13.91
CA ALA A 327 9.73 -7.29 12.95
C ALA A 327 10.32 -8.53 13.62
N SER A 328 11.30 -8.36 14.53
CA SER A 328 11.87 -9.46 15.31
C SER A 328 10.83 -10.16 16.20
N GLN A 329 9.86 -9.41 16.75
CA GLN A 329 8.77 -10.00 17.53
C GLN A 329 7.81 -10.80 16.63
N ILE A 330 7.41 -10.23 15.50
CA ILE A 330 6.52 -10.87 14.53
C ILE A 330 7.16 -12.13 13.94
N ALA A 331 8.47 -12.15 13.73
CA ALA A 331 9.20 -13.31 13.20
C ALA A 331 9.00 -14.59 14.04
N SER A 332 8.73 -14.48 15.35
CA SER A 332 8.45 -15.64 16.21
C SER A 332 7.14 -16.39 15.89
N PHE A 333 6.26 -15.81 15.07
CA PHE A 333 4.97 -16.39 14.68
C PHE A 333 4.99 -17.07 13.30
N ASN A 334 6.09 -16.95 12.55
CA ASN A 334 6.20 -17.40 11.17
C ASN A 334 7.22 -18.53 11.00
#